data_AF-A0A3D2U074-F1
#
_entry.id   AF-A0A3D2U074-F1
#
_cell.length_a   1.000
_cell.length_b   1.000
_cell.length_c   1.000
_cell.angle_alpha   90.00
_cell.angle_beta   90.00
_cell.angle_gamma   90.00
#
_symmetry.space_group_name_H-M   'P 1'
#
loop_
_entity.id
_entity.type
_entity.pdbx_description
1 polymer ?
#
loop_
_entity_poly.entity_id
_entity_poly.type
_entity_poly.pdbx_seq_one_letter_code
_entity_poly.pdbx_strand_id
1 'polypeptide(L)'
;ERVLSAPQAGDAPRLKQAFLLTISRPPTVAESTILLANLKHQRSAFMRAPQAAAKLAATGDTPRRPGLDDCEVATWTTLSSLLLNLDEAISRE
;
A
#
# COMPACT_ATOMS: atom_id res chain seq x y z
N GLU A 1 2.59 -6.30 -3.20
CA GLU A 1 1.94 -7.38 -4.00
C GLU A 1 1.07 -8.34 -3.19
N ARG A 2 1.51 -8.89 -2.04
CA ARG A 2 0.71 -9.89 -1.25
C ARG A 2 -0.70 -9.41 -0.89
N VAL A 3 -0.87 -8.13 -0.57
CA VAL A 3 -2.17 -7.50 -0.27
C VAL A 3 -3.09 -7.44 -1.51
N LEU A 4 -2.51 -7.27 -2.70
CA LEU A 4 -3.24 -7.18 -3.97
C LEU A 4 -3.65 -8.55 -4.53
N SER A 5 -2.91 -9.61 -4.20
CA SER A 5 -3.20 -10.98 -4.64
C SER A 5 -4.25 -11.70 -3.78
N ALA A 6 -4.66 -11.11 -2.65
CA ALA A 6 -5.69 -11.71 -1.80
C ALA A 6 -7.09 -11.53 -2.42
N PRO A 7 -8.02 -12.48 -2.25
CA PRO A 7 -9.39 -12.41 -2.80
C PRO A 7 -10.28 -11.35 -2.13
N GLN A 8 -9.69 -10.40 -1.39
CA GLN A 8 -10.41 -9.39 -0.65
C GLN A 8 -10.95 -8.30 -1.59
N ALA A 9 -12.27 -8.09 -1.55
CA ALA A 9 -12.93 -7.02 -2.28
C ALA A 9 -12.82 -5.68 -1.53
N GLY A 10 -12.05 -4.74 -2.08
CA GLY A 10 -12.02 -3.35 -1.62
C GLY A 10 -10.79 -2.96 -0.79
N ASP A 11 -10.61 -1.65 -0.63
CA ASP A 11 -9.40 -1.06 -0.02
C ASP A 11 -9.34 -1.24 1.50
N ALA A 12 -10.47 -1.20 2.21
CA ALA A 12 -10.51 -1.36 3.66
C ALA A 12 -10.01 -2.73 4.16
N PRO A 13 -10.48 -3.88 3.63
CA PRO A 13 -9.95 -5.18 4.05
C PRO A 13 -8.49 -5.38 3.65
N ARG A 14 -8.07 -4.82 2.51
CA ARG A 14 -6.66 -4.78 2.09
C ARG A 14 -5.79 -3.94 3.03
N LEU A 15 -6.28 -2.80 3.49
CA LEU A 15 -5.58 -1.94 4.45
C LEU A 15 -5.40 -2.66 5.79
N LYS A 16 -6.45 -3.31 6.30
CA LYS A 16 -6.35 -4.13 7.52
C LYS A 16 -5.31 -5.23 7.37
N GLN A 17 -5.26 -5.91 6.23
CA GLN A 17 -4.23 -6.92 5.96
C GLN A 17 -2.83 -6.30 5.91
N ALA A 18 -2.64 -5.15 5.25
CA ALA A 18 -1.35 -4.46 5.21
C ALA A 18 -0.86 -4.13 6.62
N PHE A 19 -1.73 -3.59 7.48
CA PHE A 19 -1.47 -3.33 8.90
C PHE A 19 -1.04 -4.59 9.66
N LEU A 20 -1.78 -5.68 9.52
CA LEU A 20 -1.44 -6.94 10.20
C LEU A 20 -0.09 -7.50 9.73
N LEU A 21 0.27 -7.29 8.45
CA LEU A 21 1.54 -7.75 7.90
C LEU A 21 2.73 -6.88 8.32
N THR A 22 2.53 -5.59 8.58
CA THR A 22 3.62 -4.65 8.88
C THR A 22 3.77 -4.36 10.36
N ILE A 23 2.66 -4.11 11.06
CA ILE A 23 2.65 -3.62 12.45
C ILE A 23 1.94 -4.58 13.43
N SER A 24 1.59 -5.79 12.99
CA SER A 24 1.01 -6.87 13.82
C SER A 24 -0.26 -6.50 14.62
N ARG A 25 -0.97 -5.43 14.24
CA ARG A 25 -2.24 -5.01 14.84
C ARG A 25 -3.20 -4.46 13.79
N PRO A 26 -4.52 -4.50 14.01
CA PRO A 26 -5.45 -3.79 13.13
C PRO A 26 -5.27 -2.26 13.26
N PRO A 27 -5.61 -1.51 12.19
CA PRO A 27 -5.67 -0.06 12.27
C PRO A 27 -6.83 0.37 13.18
N THR A 28 -6.67 1.49 13.86
CA THR A 28 -7.78 2.21 14.49
C THR A 28 -8.69 2.82 13.41
N VAL A 29 -9.88 3.28 13.83
CA VAL A 29 -10.82 3.96 12.91
C VAL A 29 -10.20 5.22 12.31
N ALA A 30 -9.53 6.04 13.13
CA ALA A 30 -8.90 7.28 12.68
C ALA A 30 -7.76 7.01 11.67
N GLU A 31 -6.87 6.05 11.96
CA GLU A 31 -5.80 5.63 11.05
C GLU A 31 -6.38 5.12 9.73
N SER A 32 -7.42 4.28 9.79
CA SER A 32 -8.07 3.74 8.59
C SER A 32 -8.62 4.85 7.70
N THR A 33 -9.30 5.84 8.29
CA THR A 33 -9.87 6.97 7.53
C THR A 33 -8.79 7.78 6.82
N ILE A 34 -7.72 8.14 7.54
CA ILE A 34 -6.62 8.94 7.00
C ILE A 34 -5.91 8.18 5.87
N LEU A 35 -5.61 6.90 6.10
CA LEU A 35 -4.84 6.10 5.17
C LEU A 35 -5.63 5.70 3.92
N LEU A 36 -6.94 5.46 4.05
CA LEU A 36 -7.80 5.26 2.88
C LEU A 36 -7.93 6.54 2.03
N ALA A 37 -7.99 7.72 2.67
CA ALA A 37 -7.98 8.98 1.94
C ALA A 37 -6.64 9.20 1.22
N ASN A 38 -5.52 8.92 1.89
CA ASN A 38 -4.19 8.97 1.28
C ASN A 38 -4.06 7.99 0.12
N LEU A 39 -4.50 6.74 0.28
CA LEU A 39 -4.50 5.72 -0.77
C LEU A 39 -5.23 6.20 -2.03
N LYS A 40 -6.42 6.79 -1.88
CA LYS A 40 -7.17 7.36 -3.00
C LYS A 40 -6.43 8.52 -3.68
N HIS A 41 -5.79 9.38 -2.90
CA HIS A 41 -5.00 10.50 -3.42
C HIS A 41 -3.82 9.98 -4.24
N GLN A 42 -3.04 9.04 -3.69
CA GLN A 42 -1.89 8.45 -4.38
C GLN A 42 -2.30 7.70 -5.65
N ARG A 43 -3.39 6.94 -5.60
CA ARG A 43 -3.96 6.28 -6.78
C ARG A 43 -4.26 7.29 -7.88
N SER A 44 -4.89 8.41 -7.56
CA SER A 44 -5.18 9.47 -8.56
C SER A 44 -3.91 10.11 -9.11
N ALA A 45 -2.88 10.31 -8.26
CA ALA A 45 -1.59 10.83 -8.70
C ALA A 45 -0.89 9.87 -9.67
N PHE A 46 -0.84 8.57 -9.36
CA PHE A 46 -0.24 7.55 -10.22
C PHE A 46 -1.00 7.34 -11.53
N MET A 47 -2.34 7.45 -11.52
CA MET A 47 -3.13 7.44 -12.75
C MET A 47 -2.78 8.61 -13.69
N ARG A 48 -2.36 9.76 -13.16
CA ARG A 48 -1.89 10.91 -13.94
C ARG A 48 -0.42 10.80 -14.34
N ALA A 49 0.33 9.90 -13.72
CA ALA A 49 1.75 9.69 -13.94
C ALA A 49 2.09 8.19 -14.06
N PRO A 50 1.55 7.46 -15.06
CA PRO A 50 1.70 6.01 -15.19
C PRO A 50 3.16 5.57 -15.34
N GLN A 51 4.04 6.41 -15.90
CA GLN A 51 5.47 6.10 -16.00
C GLN A 51 6.14 6.08 -14.61
N ALA A 52 5.73 6.96 -13.69
CA ALA A 52 6.22 6.95 -12.31
C ALA A 52 5.70 5.71 -11.56
N ALA A 53 4.43 5.34 -11.80
CA ALA A 53 3.85 4.12 -11.26
C ALA A 53 4.61 2.87 -11.72
N ALA A 54 4.91 2.76 -13.02
CA ALA A 54 5.66 1.64 -13.58
C ALA A 54 7.07 1.52 -13.00
N LYS A 55 7.78 2.66 -12.84
CA LYS A 55 9.11 2.68 -12.19
C LYS A 55 9.03 2.18 -10.75
N LEU A 56 8.06 2.66 -9.98
CA LEU A 56 7.89 2.25 -8.59
C LEU A 56 7.43 0.79 -8.48
N ALA A 57 6.53 0.35 -9.37
CA ALA A 57 6.05 -1.03 -9.44
C ALA A 57 7.15 -2.02 -9.86
N ALA A 58 8.16 -1.54 -10.60
CA ALA A 58 9.36 -2.30 -10.93
C ALA A 58 10.45 -2.23 -9.84
N THR A 59 10.23 -1.44 -8.77
CA THR A 59 11.19 -1.35 -7.66
C THR A 59 11.02 -2.56 -6.74
N GLY A 60 11.96 -3.49 -6.82
CA GLY A 60 12.01 -4.71 -6.00
C GLY A 60 12.91 -5.77 -6.63
N ASP A 61 13.43 -6.67 -5.81
CA ASP A 61 14.35 -7.73 -6.25
C ASP A 61 13.60 -8.93 -6.89
N THR A 62 12.27 -8.97 -6.75
CA THR A 62 11.43 -10.06 -7.26
C THR A 62 10.77 -9.64 -8.58
N PRO A 63 10.74 -10.52 -9.61
CA PRO A 63 9.99 -10.26 -10.82
C PRO A 63 8.51 -10.04 -10.48
N ARG A 64 7.97 -8.94 -11.02
CA ARG A 64 6.59 -8.51 -10.81
C ARG A 64 5.60 -9.62 -11.15
N ARG A 65 4.56 -9.79 -10.33
CA ARG A 65 3.47 -10.71 -10.69
C ARG A 65 2.71 -10.23 -11.94
N PRO A 66 2.59 -11.08 -12.96
CA PRO A 66 1.80 -10.74 -14.14
C PRO A 66 0.32 -10.55 -13.76
N GLY A 67 -0.35 -9.60 -14.41
CA GLY A 67 -1.77 -9.32 -14.23
C GLY A 67 -2.15 -8.33 -13.11
N LEU A 68 -1.18 -7.79 -12.37
CA LEU A 68 -1.42 -6.66 -11.47
C LEU A 68 -1.32 -5.33 -12.23
N ASP A 69 -2.08 -4.32 -11.83
CA ASP A 69 -2.01 -2.96 -12.39
C ASP A 69 -0.84 -2.16 -11.78
N ASP A 70 -0.10 -1.41 -12.61
CA ASP A 70 1.10 -0.65 -12.18
C ASP A 70 0.75 0.41 -11.15
N CYS A 71 -0.38 1.11 -11.34
CA CYS A 71 -0.82 2.16 -10.44
C CYS A 71 -1.24 1.57 -9.10
N GLU A 72 -1.94 0.44 -9.09
CA GLU A 72 -2.26 -0.27 -7.85
C GLU A 72 -0.99 -0.73 -7.13
N VAL A 73 -0.05 -1.37 -7.82
CA VAL A 73 1.20 -1.83 -7.20
C VAL A 73 1.96 -0.65 -6.60
N ALA A 74 2.15 0.44 -7.36
CA ALA A 74 2.81 1.64 -6.88
C ALA A 74 2.11 2.25 -5.66
N THR A 75 0.78 2.39 -5.71
CA THR A 75 -0.03 2.93 -4.61
C THR A 75 0.13 2.14 -3.33
N TRP A 76 0.00 0.81 -3.41
CA TRP A 76 0.13 -0.06 -2.25
C TRP A 76 1.58 -0.16 -1.74
N THR A 77 2.57 -0.05 -2.63
CA THR A 77 3.99 0.05 -2.23
C THR A 77 4.23 1.32 -1.40
N THR A 78 3.77 2.48 -1.87
CA THR A 78 3.89 3.74 -1.11
C THR A 78 3.20 3.65 0.25
N LEU A 79 2.00 3.07 0.30
CA LEU A 79 1.29 2.87 1.56
C LEU A 79 2.07 1.97 2.52
N SER A 80 2.62 0.85 2.03
CA SER A 80 3.44 -0.05 2.85
C SER A 80 4.69 0.65 3.39
N SER A 81 5.39 1.45 2.59
CA SER A 81 6.53 2.26 3.08
C SER A 81 6.11 3.23 4.17
N LEU A 82 4.95 3.88 4.03
CA LEU A 82 4.41 4.77 5.06
C LEU A 82 4.08 4.01 6.35
N LEU A 83 3.52 2.80 6.26
CA LEU A 83 3.27 1.95 7.44
C LEU A 83 4.55 1.51 8.14
N LEU A 84 5.59 1.13 7.38
CA LEU A 84 6.90 0.75 7.93
C LEU A 84 7.58 1.94 8.63
N ASN A 85 7.48 3.14 8.06
CA ASN A 85 7.97 4.35 8.72
C ASN A 85 7.18 4.70 9.99
N LEU A 86 5.87 4.40 10.01
CA LEU A 86 5.04 4.59 11.20
C LEU A 86 5.42 3.61 12.32
N ASP A 87 5.69 2.35 11.97
CA ASP A 87 6.17 1.33 12.91
C ASP A 87 7.52 1.72 13.53
N GLU A 88 8.47 2.16 12.70
CA GLU A 88 9.78 2.60 13.16
C GLU A 88 9.69 3.80 14.10
N ALA A 89 8.77 4.74 13.85
CA ALA A 89 8.55 5.88 14.73
C ALA A 89 7.98 5.47 16.10
N ILE A 90 7.17 4.42 16.18
CA ILE A 90 6.55 3.92 17.41
C ILE A 90 7.52 3.00 18.19
N SER A 91 8.39 2.26 17.50
CA SER A 91 9.28 1.27 18.10
C SER A 91 10.60 1.86 18.63
N ARG A 92 10.95 3.09 18.26
CA ARG A 92 12.22 3.76 18.65
C ARG A 92 12.15 4.58 19.95
N GLU A 93 11.17 4.34 20.82
CA GLU A 93 11.01 5.02 22.11
C GLU A 93 11.65 4.27 23.28
#